data_AF-A0ABD3R8Y7-F1
#
_entry.id   AF-A0ABD3R8Y7-F1
#
_cell.length_a   1.000
_cell.length_b   1.000
_cell.length_c   1.000
_cell.angle_alpha   90.00
_cell.angle_beta   90.00
_cell.angle_gamma   90.00
#
_symmetry.space_group_name_H-M   'P 1'
#
loop_
_entity.id
_entity.type
_entity.pdbx_description
1 polymer ?
#
loop_
_entity_poly.entity_id
_entity_poly.type
_entity_poly.pdbx_seq_one_letter_code
_entity_poly.pdbx_strand_id
1 'polypeptide(L)'
;MRSLMRQLVRELMQAEEAIQRTAFSNGEGPAEKGGKKSSGGKNKRNDDDKNIRRRVYDALNVLMAMDIITKNKKEITWRGLPGSTVLDHLGDGPGNGDGERKVNGLSRRQRVHQLQAEVRKRQEDIRKKTECLKELMVQNVCFQNLLGRNYARDFEDSRRTTPNQYGQSVKNAPETNKNEKIPLPFIIVNTDSRAVVQCEMCPRRTNVNFDFSLPFEINDDNEILKRLGMNRTSVESLQRSLPPELYRYCHAKGLLQTVAQS
;
A
#
# COMPACT_ATOMS: atom_id res chain seq x y z
N MET A 1 -34.01 18.82 -18.75
CA MET A 1 -33.92 17.89 -17.59
C MET A 1 -34.34 18.50 -16.24
N ARG A 2 -33.76 19.62 -15.76
CA ARG A 2 -34.17 20.25 -14.47
C ARG A 2 -35.65 20.70 -14.43
N SER A 3 -36.22 21.09 -15.58
CA SER A 3 -37.65 21.45 -15.68
C SER A 3 -38.56 20.23 -15.57
N LEU A 4 -38.24 19.14 -16.29
CA LEU A 4 -38.96 17.86 -16.24
C LEU A 4 -38.94 17.22 -14.83
N MET A 5 -37.83 17.32 -14.10
CA MET A 5 -37.80 16.77 -12.73
C MET A 5 -38.54 17.64 -11.71
N ARG A 6 -38.57 18.97 -11.88
CA ARG A 6 -39.45 19.84 -11.08
C ARG A 6 -40.92 19.60 -11.38
N GLN A 7 -41.24 19.24 -12.62
CA GLN A 7 -42.57 18.81 -13.02
C GLN A 7 -42.95 17.52 -12.28
N LEU A 8 -42.08 16.51 -12.31
CA LEU A 8 -42.32 15.21 -11.67
C LEU A 8 -42.48 15.32 -10.15
N VAL A 9 -41.66 16.12 -9.46
CA VAL A 9 -41.79 16.34 -8.01
C VAL A 9 -43.08 17.08 -7.66
N ARG A 10 -43.52 18.03 -8.50
CA ARG A 10 -44.82 18.72 -8.31
C ARG A 10 -45.98 17.77 -8.55
N GLU A 11 -45.91 16.92 -9.57
CA GLU A 11 -46.93 15.91 -9.86
C GLU A 11 -47.04 14.87 -8.75
N LEU A 12 -45.90 14.44 -8.17
CA LEU A 12 -45.88 13.53 -7.02
C LEU A 12 -46.49 14.16 -5.75
N MET A 13 -46.20 15.45 -5.50
CA MET A 13 -46.80 16.20 -4.38
C MET A 13 -48.32 16.38 -4.55
N GLN A 14 -48.77 16.68 -5.77
CA GLN A 14 -50.20 16.81 -6.08
C GLN A 14 -50.95 15.47 -5.94
N ALA A 15 -50.31 14.36 -6.34
CA ALA A 15 -50.86 13.02 -6.14
C ALA A 15 -50.99 12.68 -4.65
N GLU A 16 -50.02 13.07 -3.81
CA GLU A 16 -50.07 12.86 -2.36
C GLU A 16 -51.20 13.67 -1.69
N GLU A 17 -51.43 14.90 -2.12
CA GLU A 17 -52.49 15.78 -1.59
C GLU A 17 -53.90 15.31 -1.99
N ALA A 18 -54.08 14.83 -3.22
CA ALA A 18 -55.35 14.27 -3.70
C ALA A 18 -55.76 13.03 -2.90
N ILE A 19 -54.79 12.18 -2.55
CA ILE A 19 -55.01 10.96 -1.76
C ILE A 19 -55.35 11.28 -0.30
N GLN A 20 -54.73 12.31 0.29
CA GLN A 20 -55.09 12.76 1.64
C GLN A 20 -56.51 13.32 1.71
N ARG A 21 -56.96 14.07 0.69
CA ARG A 21 -58.34 14.58 0.62
C ARG A 21 -59.39 13.46 0.56
N THR A 22 -59.10 12.38 -0.17
CA THR A 22 -60.01 11.20 -0.22
C THR A 22 -60.02 10.38 1.07
N ALA A 23 -58.99 10.48 1.90
CA ALA A 23 -58.92 9.78 3.19
C ALA A 23 -59.75 10.46 4.29
N PHE A 24 -60.03 11.76 4.17
CA PHE A 24 -60.84 12.52 5.15
C PHE A 24 -62.35 12.51 4.86
N SER A 25 -62.79 12.09 3.66
CA SER A 25 -64.23 12.05 3.31
C SER A 25 -64.94 10.76 3.72
N ASN A 26 -64.22 9.70 4.07
CA ASN A 26 -64.79 8.36 4.30
C ASN A 26 -64.67 7.91 5.77
N GLY A 27 -65.01 8.79 6.70
CA GLY A 27 -65.23 8.41 8.09
C GLY A 27 -66.70 8.11 8.35
N GLU A 28 -67.09 6.83 8.43
CA GLU A 28 -68.16 6.34 9.31
C GLU A 28 -68.15 4.80 9.42
N GLY A 29 -68.51 4.30 10.61
CA GLY A 29 -68.35 2.92 11.09
C GLY A 29 -69.47 1.92 10.69
N PRO A 30 -69.76 0.89 11.51
CA PRO A 30 -69.71 -0.51 11.07
C PRO A 30 -71.08 -1.15 10.81
N ALA A 31 -71.18 -2.11 9.87
CA ALA A 31 -72.28 -3.07 9.80
C ALA A 31 -71.95 -4.36 9.01
N GLU A 32 -72.63 -5.43 9.43
CA GLU A 32 -72.51 -6.85 9.12
C GLU A 32 -72.78 -7.31 7.67
N LYS A 33 -72.26 -8.53 7.40
CA LYS A 33 -72.74 -9.64 6.55
C LYS A 33 -73.26 -9.38 5.12
N GLY A 34 -72.63 -10.10 4.19
CA GLY A 34 -73.32 -10.84 3.14
C GLY A 34 -72.93 -10.45 1.71
N GLY A 35 -72.61 -11.47 0.90
CA GLY A 35 -72.71 -11.39 -0.55
C GLY A 35 -71.39 -11.33 -1.32
N LYS A 36 -71.05 -12.47 -1.94
CA LYS A 36 -70.14 -12.57 -3.09
C LYS A 36 -70.52 -11.54 -4.17
N LYS A 37 -69.63 -10.60 -4.51
CA LYS A 37 -69.49 -10.04 -5.87
C LYS A 37 -68.03 -9.79 -6.21
N SER A 38 -67.66 -10.26 -7.40
CA SER A 38 -66.39 -10.07 -8.08
C SER A 38 -66.02 -8.59 -8.22
N SER A 39 -64.81 -8.21 -7.79
CA SER A 39 -64.20 -6.92 -8.16
C SER A 39 -62.67 -7.02 -8.23
N GLY A 40 -62.17 -7.90 -9.10
CA GLY A 40 -60.74 -8.15 -9.31
C GLY A 40 -59.92 -6.99 -9.91
N GLY A 41 -60.48 -5.79 -10.06
CA GLY A 41 -59.82 -4.63 -10.67
C GLY A 41 -59.38 -3.53 -9.69
N LYS A 42 -60.01 -3.39 -8.52
CA LYS A 42 -59.74 -2.26 -7.59
C LYS A 42 -58.64 -2.56 -6.56
N ASN A 43 -58.50 -3.82 -6.12
CA ASN A 43 -57.47 -4.18 -5.14
C ASN A 43 -56.05 -4.12 -5.69
N LYS A 44 -55.86 -4.45 -6.98
CA LYS A 44 -54.53 -4.46 -7.60
C LYS A 44 -53.91 -3.05 -7.68
N ARG A 45 -54.69 -2.04 -8.08
CA ARG A 45 -54.23 -0.64 -8.08
C ARG A 45 -53.87 -0.15 -6.67
N ASN A 46 -54.68 -0.52 -5.67
CA ASN A 46 -54.39 -0.17 -4.28
C ASN A 46 -53.13 -0.86 -3.74
N ASP A 47 -52.85 -2.08 -4.17
CA ASP A 47 -51.64 -2.82 -3.77
C ASP A 47 -50.40 -2.33 -4.52
N ASP A 48 -50.55 -1.94 -5.79
CA ASP A 48 -49.51 -1.27 -6.58
C ASP A 48 -49.15 0.09 -5.95
N ASP A 49 -50.14 0.88 -5.52
CA ASP A 49 -49.93 2.16 -4.82
C ASP A 49 -49.17 1.99 -3.50
N LYS A 50 -49.51 0.96 -2.71
CA LYS A 50 -48.78 0.63 -1.48
C LYS A 50 -47.33 0.24 -1.76
N ASN A 51 -47.12 -0.55 -2.81
CA ASN A 51 -45.79 -0.99 -3.21
C ASN A 51 -44.94 0.21 -3.66
N ILE A 52 -45.49 1.08 -4.49
CA ILE A 52 -44.84 2.30 -4.98
C ILE A 52 -44.47 3.22 -3.81
N ARG A 53 -45.39 3.48 -2.87
CA ARG A 53 -45.08 4.28 -1.67
C ARG A 53 -43.88 3.74 -0.92
N ARG A 54 -43.84 2.42 -0.69
CA ARG A 54 -42.73 1.78 0.03
C ARG A 54 -41.41 1.96 -0.71
N ARG A 55 -41.41 1.77 -2.03
CA ARG A 55 -40.21 1.97 -2.88
C ARG A 55 -39.74 3.41 -2.90
N VAL A 56 -40.65 4.38 -2.90
CA VAL A 56 -40.32 5.81 -2.83
C VAL A 56 -39.63 6.13 -1.50
N TYR A 57 -40.10 5.59 -0.38
CA TYR A 57 -39.42 5.79 0.91
C TYR A 57 -38.02 5.16 0.95
N ASP A 58 -37.87 3.94 0.42
CA ASP A 58 -36.55 3.29 0.31
C ASP A 58 -35.58 4.19 -0.48
N ALA A 59 -36.01 4.69 -1.65
CA ALA A 59 -35.22 5.57 -2.49
C ALA A 59 -34.90 6.91 -1.82
N LEU A 60 -35.88 7.57 -1.20
CA LEU A 60 -35.68 8.84 -0.51
C LEU A 60 -34.72 8.69 0.68
N ASN A 61 -34.83 7.61 1.45
CA ASN A 61 -33.95 7.36 2.60
C ASN A 61 -32.50 7.16 2.15
N VAL A 62 -32.27 6.42 1.07
CA VAL A 62 -30.93 6.25 0.49
C VAL A 62 -30.40 7.58 -0.06
N LEU A 63 -31.21 8.33 -0.80
CA LEU A 63 -30.78 9.62 -1.38
C LEU A 63 -30.51 10.68 -0.30
N MET A 64 -31.25 10.67 0.81
CA MET A 64 -30.96 11.50 1.98
C MET A 64 -29.68 11.04 2.69
N ALA A 65 -29.49 9.74 2.88
CA ALA A 65 -28.27 9.19 3.51
C ALA A 65 -27.00 9.46 2.68
N MET A 66 -27.14 9.55 1.36
CA MET A 66 -26.07 9.89 0.42
C MET A 66 -25.87 11.40 0.23
N ASP A 67 -26.62 12.24 0.96
CA ASP A 67 -26.59 13.71 0.91
C ASP A 67 -26.87 14.30 -0.49
N ILE A 68 -27.69 13.60 -1.28
CA ILE A 68 -28.09 14.03 -2.63
C ILE A 68 -29.33 14.92 -2.58
N ILE A 69 -30.20 14.69 -1.59
CA ILE A 69 -31.42 15.46 -1.35
C ILE A 69 -31.57 15.73 0.15
N THR A 70 -32.29 16.79 0.51
CA THR A 70 -32.75 17.02 1.88
C THR A 70 -34.26 17.16 1.97
N LYS A 71 -34.86 16.66 3.05
CA LYS A 71 -36.30 16.74 3.31
C LYS A 71 -36.56 17.62 4.52
N ASN A 72 -37.25 18.73 4.32
CA ASN A 72 -37.76 19.62 5.35
C ASN A 72 -39.28 19.56 5.36
N LYS A 73 -39.86 18.81 6.31
CA LYS A 73 -41.32 18.59 6.40
C LYS A 73 -41.88 18.07 5.06
N LYS A 74 -42.54 18.93 4.29
CA LYS A 74 -43.15 18.62 2.99
C LYS A 74 -42.30 19.06 1.79
N GLU A 75 -41.11 19.60 2.02
CA GLU A 75 -40.23 20.11 0.97
C GLU A 75 -39.02 19.20 0.77
N ILE A 76 -38.80 18.73 -0.45
CA ILE A 76 -37.59 18.00 -0.83
C ILE A 76 -36.72 18.91 -1.71
N THR A 77 -35.52 19.21 -1.24
CA THR A 77 -34.54 20.05 -1.92
C THR A 77 -33.42 19.19 -2.48
N TRP A 78 -33.01 19.48 -3.71
CA TRP A 78 -31.89 18.81 -4.36
C TRP A 78 -30.56 19.44 -3.91
N ARG A 79 -29.63 18.63 -3.40
CA ARG A 79 -28.29 19.09 -2.96
C ARG A 79 -27.18 18.84 -3.98
N GLY A 80 -27.34 17.85 -4.87
CA GLY A 80 -26.33 17.52 -5.89
C GLY A 80 -25.71 16.15 -5.68
N LEU A 81 -25.03 15.64 -6.71
CA LEU A 81 -24.40 14.32 -6.64
C LEU A 81 -23.07 14.37 -5.87
N PRO A 82 -22.77 13.36 -5.03
CA PRO A 82 -21.48 13.27 -4.36
C PRO A 82 -20.34 13.19 -5.38
N GLY A 83 -19.50 14.23 -5.42
CA GLY A 83 -18.40 14.35 -6.39
C GLY A 83 -18.65 15.31 -7.55
N SER A 84 -19.84 15.91 -7.67
CA SER A 84 -20.03 17.05 -8.59
C SER A 84 -19.33 18.27 -8.02
N THR A 85 -18.10 18.51 -8.46
CA THR A 85 -17.41 19.78 -8.25
C THR A 85 -18.31 20.90 -8.76
N VAL A 86 -18.62 21.84 -7.88
CA VAL A 86 -19.22 23.14 -8.20
C VAL A 86 -18.11 24.00 -8.82
N LEU A 87 -17.50 23.54 -9.91
CA LEU A 87 -16.48 24.29 -10.64
C LEU A 87 -17.04 24.80 -11.97
N ASP A 88 -18.28 25.29 -11.96
CA ASP A 88 -18.92 25.89 -13.15
C ASP A 88 -19.92 27.01 -12.81
N HIS A 89 -19.77 27.68 -11.66
CA HIS A 89 -20.52 28.91 -11.41
C HIS A 89 -19.59 30.05 -10.95
N LEU A 90 -19.21 30.86 -11.93
CA LEU A 90 -19.02 32.31 -11.76
C LEU A 90 -20.17 32.85 -10.91
N GLY A 91 -19.87 33.51 -9.78
CA GLY A 91 -20.86 34.28 -9.03
C GLY A 91 -20.77 34.15 -7.52
N ASP A 92 -19.96 35.03 -6.94
CA ASP A 92 -20.40 35.96 -5.89
C ASP A 92 -20.61 35.46 -4.43
N GLY A 93 -19.89 36.12 -3.50
CA GLY A 93 -20.34 36.33 -2.13
C GLY A 93 -19.60 35.59 -0.98
N PRO A 94 -18.99 36.29 -0.01
CA PRO A 94 -18.53 35.71 1.25
C PRO A 94 -19.71 35.60 2.22
N GLY A 95 -20.30 34.41 2.31
CA GLY A 95 -21.41 34.12 3.22
C GLY A 95 -20.99 33.25 4.39
N ASN A 96 -20.80 33.87 5.57
CA ASN A 96 -20.80 33.21 6.87
C ASN A 96 -22.05 32.32 7.04
N GLY A 97 -21.89 31.09 7.54
CA GLY A 97 -23.02 30.21 7.78
C GLY A 97 -22.60 28.83 8.27
N ASP A 98 -22.42 28.72 9.59
CA ASP A 98 -22.20 27.50 10.35
C ASP A 98 -23.23 26.41 10.01
N GLY A 99 -22.75 25.27 9.52
CA GLY A 99 -23.64 24.17 9.14
C GLY A 99 -22.94 22.86 8.75
N GLU A 100 -21.73 22.59 9.26
CA GLU A 100 -21.09 21.27 9.12
C GLU A 100 -21.85 20.22 9.96
N ARG A 101 -22.87 19.59 9.37
CA ARG A 101 -23.54 18.45 10.02
C ARG A 101 -22.98 17.13 9.50
N LYS A 102 -22.26 16.48 10.41
CA LYS A 102 -21.55 15.20 10.29
C LYS A 102 -22.52 14.05 10.05
N VAL A 103 -22.27 13.27 8.99
CA VAL A 103 -22.72 11.87 8.90
C VAL A 103 -21.46 11.03 8.77
N ASN A 104 -21.22 10.15 9.76
CA ASN A 104 -19.99 9.38 10.05
C ASN A 104 -18.80 10.15 10.67
N GLY A 105 -19.06 11.25 11.40
CA GLY A 105 -18.05 11.91 12.24
C GLY A 105 -16.98 12.73 11.50
N LEU A 106 -16.86 12.60 10.17
CA LEU A 106 -15.88 13.32 9.36
C LEU A 106 -16.53 13.93 8.11
N SER A 107 -16.32 15.24 7.92
CA SER A 107 -16.71 15.97 6.72
C SER A 107 -16.07 15.35 5.47
N ARG A 108 -16.71 15.41 4.28
CA ARG A 108 -16.13 14.90 3.02
C ARG A 108 -14.71 15.41 2.80
N ARG A 109 -14.47 16.69 3.14
CA ARG A 109 -13.15 17.32 3.06
C ARG A 109 -12.14 16.62 3.96
N GLN A 110 -12.54 16.22 5.16
CA GLN A 110 -11.71 15.47 6.10
C GLN A 110 -11.44 14.04 5.59
N ARG A 111 -12.42 13.37 4.97
CA ARG A 111 -12.22 12.04 4.37
C ARG A 111 -11.23 12.08 3.20
N VAL A 112 -11.35 13.06 2.30
CA VAL A 112 -10.41 13.23 1.19
C VAL A 112 -9.00 13.51 1.73
N HIS A 113 -8.87 14.39 2.73
CA HIS A 113 -7.59 14.68 3.36
C HIS A 113 -6.96 13.43 4.03
N GLN A 114 -7.76 12.60 4.70
CA GLN A 114 -7.31 11.34 5.29
C GLN A 114 -6.82 10.34 4.23
N LEU A 115 -7.59 10.13 3.16
CA LEU A 115 -7.19 9.25 2.06
C LEU A 115 -5.91 9.74 1.37
N GLN A 116 -5.77 11.05 1.17
CA GLN A 116 -4.54 11.64 0.64
C GLN A 116 -3.34 11.40 1.58
N ALA A 117 -3.54 11.52 2.89
CA ALA A 117 -2.51 11.21 3.87
C ALA A 117 -2.13 9.72 3.87
N GLU A 118 -3.11 8.83 3.72
CA GLU A 118 -2.88 7.39 3.63
C GLU A 118 -2.13 7.01 2.35
N VAL A 119 -2.51 7.56 1.19
CA VAL A 119 -1.81 7.37 -0.07
C VAL A 119 -0.35 7.81 0.06
N ARG A 120 -0.11 8.99 0.64
CA ARG A 120 1.26 9.49 0.88
C ARG A 120 2.06 8.55 1.75
N LYS A 121 1.47 8.04 2.84
CA LYS A 121 2.11 7.08 3.74
C LYS A 121 2.45 5.78 3.01
N ARG A 122 1.49 5.19 2.30
CA ARG A 122 1.71 3.96 1.52
C ARG A 122 2.78 4.14 0.44
N GLN A 123 2.83 5.31 -0.20
CA GLN A 123 3.83 5.62 -1.20
C GLN A 123 5.25 5.66 -0.61
N GLU A 124 5.40 6.26 0.58
CA GLU A 124 6.67 6.27 1.30
C GLU A 124 7.09 4.87 1.75
N ASP A 125 6.14 4.05 2.21
CA ASP A 125 6.41 2.66 2.59
C ASP A 125 6.86 1.82 1.38
N ILE A 126 6.24 2.01 0.21
CA ILE A 126 6.67 1.38 -1.05
C ILE A 126 8.08 1.83 -1.42
N ARG A 127 8.42 3.11 -1.25
CA ARG A 127 9.75 3.65 -1.54
C ARG A 127 10.81 2.98 -0.67
N LYS A 128 10.60 2.91 0.65
CA LYS A 128 11.51 2.25 1.60
C LYS A 128 11.70 0.77 1.31
N LYS A 129 10.61 0.04 1.03
CA LYS A 129 10.69 -1.38 0.65
C LYS A 129 11.44 -1.60 -0.66
N THR A 130 11.28 -0.69 -1.61
CA THR A 130 12.01 -0.73 -2.89
C THR A 130 13.50 -0.51 -2.68
N GLU A 131 13.88 0.41 -1.79
CA GLU A 131 15.27 0.69 -1.41
C GLU A 131 15.92 -0.51 -0.69
N CYS A 132 15.24 -1.06 0.31
CA CYS A 132 15.66 -2.27 1.00
C CYS A 132 15.83 -3.46 0.03
N LEU A 133 14.92 -3.63 -0.94
CA LEU A 133 15.06 -4.66 -1.97
C LEU A 133 16.33 -4.47 -2.80
N LYS A 134 16.68 -3.23 -3.19
CA LYS A 134 17.94 -2.95 -3.91
C LYS A 134 19.15 -3.35 -3.07
N GLU A 135 19.17 -3.01 -1.79
CA GLU A 135 20.27 -3.37 -0.88
C GLU A 135 20.42 -4.89 -0.76
N LEU A 136 19.32 -5.62 -0.55
CA LEU A 136 19.32 -7.09 -0.50
C LEU A 136 19.81 -7.71 -1.81
N MET A 137 19.44 -7.14 -2.95
CA MET A 137 19.95 -7.59 -4.24
C MET A 137 21.46 -7.40 -4.37
N VAL A 138 21.97 -6.22 -4.00
CA VAL A 138 23.41 -5.94 -4.00
C VAL A 138 24.14 -6.91 -3.08
N GLN A 139 23.62 -7.17 -1.88
CA GLN A 139 24.18 -8.12 -0.93
C GLN A 139 24.21 -9.54 -1.49
N ASN A 140 23.11 -10.00 -2.10
CA ASN A 140 23.05 -11.33 -2.71
C ASN A 140 24.10 -11.48 -3.83
N VAL A 141 24.22 -10.48 -4.71
CA VAL A 141 25.24 -10.47 -5.76
C VAL A 141 26.65 -10.50 -5.17
N CYS A 142 26.92 -9.70 -4.14
CA CYS A 142 28.21 -9.70 -3.43
C CYS A 142 28.56 -11.08 -2.90
N PHE A 143 27.59 -11.74 -2.25
CA PHE A 143 27.79 -13.06 -1.65
C PHE A 143 28.03 -14.14 -2.71
N GLN A 144 27.22 -14.17 -3.78
CA GLN A 144 27.40 -15.13 -4.87
C GLN A 144 28.76 -14.97 -5.56
N ASN A 145 29.18 -13.73 -5.82
CA ASN A 145 30.47 -13.46 -6.43
C ASN A 145 31.64 -13.83 -5.51
N LEU A 146 31.53 -13.54 -4.21
CA LEU A 146 32.53 -13.96 -3.22
C LEU A 146 32.66 -15.49 -3.18
N LEU A 147 31.54 -16.20 -3.09
CA LEU A 147 31.54 -17.67 -3.10
C LEU A 147 32.15 -18.22 -4.38
N GLY A 148 31.73 -17.72 -5.55
CA GLY A 148 32.28 -18.13 -6.83
C GLY A 148 33.79 -17.93 -6.91
N ARG A 149 34.29 -16.78 -6.46
CA ARG A 149 35.74 -16.50 -6.40
C ARG A 149 36.46 -17.43 -5.43
N ASN A 150 35.89 -17.70 -4.26
CA ASN A 150 36.50 -18.57 -3.26
C ASN A 150 36.57 -20.02 -3.75
N TYR A 151 35.49 -20.54 -4.35
CA TYR A 151 35.49 -21.87 -4.97
C TYR A 151 36.52 -21.99 -6.09
N ALA A 152 36.64 -20.99 -6.96
CA ALA A 152 37.63 -20.99 -8.02
C ALA A 152 39.07 -21.03 -7.47
N ARG A 153 39.35 -20.28 -6.40
CA ARG A 153 40.67 -20.31 -5.73
C ARG A 153 40.97 -21.64 -5.06
N ASP A 154 40.03 -22.18 -4.30
CA ASP A 154 40.22 -23.47 -3.62
C ASP A 154 40.45 -24.60 -4.65
N PHE A 155 39.80 -24.52 -5.83
CA PHE A 155 40.03 -25.45 -6.94
C PHE A 155 41.41 -25.33 -7.58
N GLU A 156 41.90 -24.10 -7.81
CA GLU A 156 43.24 -23.84 -8.34
C GLU A 156 44.35 -24.29 -7.37
N ASP A 157 44.19 -24.02 -6.07
CA ASP A 157 45.14 -24.44 -5.04
C ASP A 157 45.24 -25.97 -4.95
N SER A 158 44.09 -26.67 -5.08
CA SER A 158 44.05 -28.14 -5.10
C SER A 158 44.78 -28.76 -6.30
N ARG A 159 44.84 -28.06 -7.44
CA ARG A 159 45.59 -28.51 -8.63
C ARG A 159 47.09 -28.32 -8.50
N ARG A 160 47.55 -27.32 -7.75
CA ARG A 160 48.99 -27.07 -7.51
C ARG A 160 49.62 -28.11 -6.60
N THR A 161 48.83 -28.82 -5.79
CA THR A 161 49.24 -30.01 -5.04
C THR A 161 49.15 -31.28 -5.89
N THR A 162 49.97 -31.42 -6.93
CA THR A 162 50.16 -32.72 -7.61
C THR A 162 51.00 -33.68 -6.75
N PRO A 163 50.70 -34.99 -6.73
CA PRO A 163 51.52 -35.97 -6.02
C PRO A 163 52.85 -36.13 -6.75
N ASN A 164 53.96 -35.84 -6.06
CA ASN A 164 55.29 -36.10 -6.59
C ASN A 164 55.42 -37.61 -6.86
N GLN A 165 55.91 -37.98 -8.04
CA GLN A 165 55.98 -39.36 -8.55
C GLN A 165 57.13 -40.15 -7.90
N TYR A 166 57.26 -40.11 -6.58
CA TYR A 166 58.14 -40.98 -5.79
C TYR A 166 57.51 -41.03 -4.40
N GLY A 167 57.18 -42.23 -3.91
CA GLY A 167 56.33 -42.49 -2.73
C GLY A 167 56.87 -42.04 -1.37
N GLN A 168 57.25 -40.77 -1.24
CA GLN A 168 57.50 -40.10 0.02
C GLN A 168 56.37 -39.10 0.24
N SER A 169 55.32 -39.52 0.95
CA SER A 169 54.32 -38.62 1.53
C SER A 169 55.01 -37.76 2.58
N VAL A 170 55.71 -36.72 2.14
CA VAL A 170 55.93 -35.57 3.00
C VAL A 170 54.56 -34.90 3.07
N LYS A 171 53.95 -34.94 4.26
CA LYS A 171 52.69 -34.26 4.60
C LYS A 171 52.88 -32.74 4.60
N ASN A 172 53.43 -32.19 3.53
CA ASN A 172 53.47 -30.77 3.26
C ASN A 172 52.32 -30.45 2.29
N ALA A 173 51.10 -30.93 2.59
CA ALA A 173 49.95 -30.12 2.23
C ALA A 173 50.18 -28.83 3.02
N PRO A 174 50.26 -27.63 2.39
CA PRO A 174 50.19 -26.42 3.18
C PRO A 174 48.85 -26.54 3.90
N GLU A 175 48.88 -26.73 5.22
CA GLU A 175 47.74 -26.33 6.03
C GLU A 175 47.61 -24.85 5.70
N THR A 176 46.73 -24.53 4.74
CA THR A 176 46.37 -23.16 4.42
C THR A 176 46.01 -22.56 5.75
N ASN A 177 46.87 -21.67 6.26
CA ASN A 177 46.79 -21.16 7.61
C ASN A 177 45.35 -20.72 7.81
N LYS A 178 44.57 -21.43 8.63
CA LYS A 178 43.16 -21.09 8.87
C LYS A 178 43.02 -19.65 9.40
N ASN A 179 44.13 -19.09 9.88
CA ASN A 179 44.32 -17.70 10.28
C ASN A 179 44.29 -16.66 9.14
N GLU A 180 44.31 -17.05 7.85
CA GLU A 180 44.30 -16.09 6.73
C GLU A 180 42.89 -15.72 6.24
N LYS A 181 41.85 -16.47 6.64
CA LYS A 181 40.47 -16.25 6.18
C LYS A 181 39.63 -15.61 7.30
N ILE A 182 38.90 -14.55 6.96
CA ILE A 182 37.93 -13.90 7.86
C ILE A 182 36.52 -14.36 7.47
N PRO A 183 35.78 -15.07 8.34
CA PRO A 183 34.41 -15.49 8.05
C PRO A 183 33.41 -14.32 8.17
N LEU A 184 32.32 -14.40 7.42
CA LEU A 184 31.16 -13.53 7.58
C LEU A 184 30.30 -14.00 8.78
N PRO A 185 29.62 -13.09 9.51
CA PRO A 185 29.65 -11.64 9.36
C PRO A 185 30.84 -11.00 10.12
N PHE A 186 31.32 -9.86 9.63
CA PHE A 186 32.38 -9.08 10.29
C PHE A 186 32.17 -7.57 10.14
N ILE A 187 32.90 -6.81 10.96
CA ILE A 187 33.06 -5.36 10.81
C ILE A 187 34.56 -5.04 10.76
N ILE A 188 34.93 -4.01 10.00
CA ILE A 188 36.29 -3.49 9.91
C ILE A 188 36.29 -2.07 10.42
N VAL A 189 37.20 -1.78 11.36
CA VAL A 189 37.53 -0.42 11.77
C VAL A 189 38.84 -0.04 11.10
N ASN A 190 38.80 0.97 10.25
CA ASN A 190 39.95 1.49 9.51
C ASN A 190 40.37 2.85 10.08
N THR A 191 41.65 3.08 10.25
CA THR A 191 42.20 4.37 10.70
C THR A 191 43.55 4.60 10.02
N ASP A 192 44.10 5.81 10.14
CA ASP A 192 45.41 6.12 9.58
C ASP A 192 46.48 5.20 10.20
N SER A 193 47.45 4.77 9.39
CA SER A 193 48.58 3.94 9.83
C SER A 193 49.40 4.52 10.99
N ARG A 194 49.33 5.84 11.21
CA ARG A 194 50.00 6.57 12.29
C ARG A 194 49.14 6.71 13.54
N ALA A 195 47.87 6.29 13.50
CA ALA A 195 46.99 6.37 14.65
C ALA A 195 47.48 5.41 15.75
N VAL A 196 47.67 5.96 16.94
CA VAL A 196 47.76 5.18 18.17
C VAL A 196 46.36 4.71 18.54
N VAL A 197 46.20 3.40 18.73
CA VAL A 197 44.95 2.73 19.11
C VAL A 197 45.14 2.07 20.47
N GLN A 198 44.42 2.54 21.47
CA GLN A 198 44.33 1.88 22.77
C GLN A 198 43.11 0.95 22.78
N CYS A 199 43.32 -0.30 23.16
CA CYS A 199 42.28 -1.32 23.18
C CYS A 199 42.18 -1.92 24.58
N GLU A 200 41.00 -1.80 25.18
CA GLU A 200 40.69 -2.37 26.49
C GLU A 200 39.57 -3.38 26.34
N MET A 201 39.87 -4.66 26.53
CA MET A 201 38.91 -5.74 26.44
C MET A 201 38.64 -6.29 27.83
N CYS A 202 37.37 -6.43 28.20
CA CYS A 202 37.03 -7.09 29.45
C CYS A 202 37.48 -8.56 29.40
N PRO A 203 37.87 -9.21 30.53
CA PRO A 203 38.34 -10.59 30.51
C PRO A 203 37.37 -11.59 29.87
N ARG A 204 36.06 -11.29 29.93
CA ARG A 204 34.98 -12.11 29.33
C ARG A 204 34.79 -11.88 27.84
N ARG A 205 35.50 -10.93 27.23
CA ARG A 205 35.43 -10.58 25.80
C ARG A 205 34.06 -10.14 25.30
N THR A 206 33.16 -9.75 26.20
CA THR A 206 31.81 -9.29 25.87
C THR A 206 31.75 -7.80 25.55
N ASN A 207 32.78 -7.05 25.95
CA ASN A 207 32.89 -5.63 25.73
C ASN A 207 34.36 -5.30 25.41
N VAL A 208 34.54 -4.44 24.41
CA VAL A 208 35.84 -3.94 23.98
C VAL A 208 35.68 -2.43 23.80
N ASN A 209 36.56 -1.67 24.44
CA ASN A 209 36.69 -0.24 24.24
C ASN A 209 37.90 0.04 23.34
N PHE A 210 37.73 0.96 22.39
CA PHE A 210 38.80 1.40 21.51
C PHE A 210 38.91 2.93 21.58
N ASP A 211 40.07 3.43 21.96
CA ASP A 211 40.39 4.85 21.92
C ASP A 211 41.38 5.10 20.79
N PHE A 212 40.95 5.90 19.82
CA PHE A 212 41.74 6.25 18.64
C PHE A 212 42.25 7.68 18.77
N SER A 213 43.56 7.86 18.59
CA SER A 213 44.19 9.20 18.57
C SER A 213 43.86 10.00 17.30
N LEU A 214 43.43 9.33 16.22
CA LEU A 214 43.03 9.92 14.95
C LEU A 214 41.63 9.43 14.53
N PRO A 215 40.95 10.11 13.60
CA PRO A 215 39.68 9.65 13.06
C PRO A 215 39.74 8.23 12.51
N PHE A 216 38.62 7.52 12.61
CA PHE A 216 38.46 6.17 12.09
C PHE A 216 37.15 6.03 11.31
N GLU A 217 37.08 5.01 10.46
CA GLU A 217 35.91 4.61 9.69
C GLU A 217 35.48 3.20 10.08
N ILE A 218 34.18 2.97 10.27
CA ILE A 218 33.63 1.62 10.47
C ILE A 218 32.95 1.19 9.18
N ASN A 219 33.32 0.01 8.69
CA ASN A 219 32.76 -0.59 7.49
C ASN A 219 32.23 -1.99 7.85
N ASP A 220 31.01 -2.30 7.44
CA ASP A 220 30.47 -3.66 7.57
C ASP A 220 30.99 -4.56 6.44
N ASP A 221 30.70 -5.85 6.53
CA ASP A 221 31.06 -6.82 5.50
C ASP A 221 30.50 -6.46 4.11
N ASN A 222 29.26 -5.99 4.03
CA ASN A 222 28.62 -5.61 2.76
C ASN A 222 29.37 -4.47 2.06
N GLU A 223 29.75 -3.43 2.80
CA GLU A 223 30.50 -2.30 2.27
C GLU A 223 31.89 -2.74 1.79
N ILE A 224 32.56 -3.62 2.53
CA ILE A 224 33.84 -4.20 2.11
C ILE A 224 33.68 -5.02 0.83
N LEU A 225 32.63 -5.83 0.71
CA LEU A 225 32.38 -6.61 -0.51
C LEU A 225 32.10 -5.70 -1.72
N LYS A 226 31.38 -4.59 -1.55
CA LYS A 226 31.20 -3.58 -2.60
C LYS A 226 32.53 -2.95 -3.01
N ARG A 227 33.37 -2.55 -2.05
CA ARG A 227 34.72 -2.00 -2.32
C ARG A 227 35.65 -2.99 -3.01
N LEU A 228 35.47 -4.29 -2.76
CA LEU A 228 36.16 -5.38 -3.47
C LEU A 228 35.59 -5.64 -4.89
N GLY A 229 34.61 -4.87 -5.35
CA GLY A 229 34.01 -5.01 -6.68
C GLY A 229 33.05 -6.20 -6.80
N MET A 230 32.58 -6.78 -5.69
CA MET A 230 31.70 -7.94 -5.70
C MET A 230 30.25 -7.61 -6.00
N ASN A 231 29.87 -6.34 -6.10
CA ASN A 231 28.49 -5.88 -6.23
C ASN A 231 27.95 -5.89 -7.67
N ARG A 232 28.71 -6.42 -8.62
CA ARG A 232 28.39 -6.36 -10.05
C ARG A 232 28.32 -7.74 -10.67
N THR A 233 27.34 -7.97 -11.55
CA THR A 233 27.18 -9.23 -12.26
C THR A 233 26.51 -9.03 -13.62
N SER A 234 26.51 -10.06 -14.46
CA SER A 234 25.82 -10.02 -15.76
C SER A 234 24.31 -10.20 -15.61
N VAL A 235 23.56 -9.66 -16.57
CA VAL A 235 22.09 -9.81 -16.61
C VAL A 235 21.68 -11.28 -16.69
N GLU A 236 22.44 -12.10 -17.44
CA GLU A 236 22.21 -13.55 -17.52
C GLU A 236 22.36 -14.25 -16.17
N SER A 237 23.39 -13.88 -15.41
CA SER A 237 23.61 -14.42 -14.06
C SER A 237 22.48 -14.01 -13.11
N LEU A 238 21.96 -12.79 -13.21
CA LEU A 238 20.78 -12.35 -12.44
C LEU A 238 19.53 -13.15 -12.80
N GLN A 239 19.30 -13.40 -14.09
CA GLN A 239 18.15 -14.18 -14.54
C GLN A 239 18.19 -15.62 -14.04
N ARG A 240 19.38 -16.22 -13.90
CA ARG A 240 19.55 -17.59 -13.36
C ARG A 240 19.47 -17.65 -11.84
N SER A 241 19.90 -16.59 -11.14
CA SER A 241 19.99 -16.58 -9.68
C SER A 241 18.73 -16.06 -8.97
N LEU A 242 17.92 -15.24 -9.63
CA LEU A 242 16.69 -14.67 -9.05
C LEU A 242 15.44 -15.46 -9.47
N PRO A 243 14.43 -15.57 -8.59
CA PRO A 243 13.12 -16.09 -8.97
C PRO A 243 12.52 -15.32 -10.18
N PRO A 244 11.83 -16.00 -11.12
CA PRO A 244 11.33 -15.37 -12.35
C PRO A 244 10.41 -14.17 -12.13
N GLU A 245 9.54 -14.23 -11.12
CA GLU A 245 8.62 -13.15 -10.77
C GLU A 245 9.36 -11.92 -10.25
N LEU A 246 10.38 -12.16 -9.41
CA LEU A 246 11.21 -11.11 -8.85
C LEU A 246 12.06 -10.46 -9.94
N TYR A 247 12.68 -11.26 -10.81
CA TYR A 247 13.43 -10.76 -11.95
C TYR A 247 12.56 -9.86 -12.86
N ARG A 248 11.35 -10.31 -13.20
CA ARG A 248 10.40 -9.55 -14.03
C ARG A 248 10.01 -8.23 -13.36
N TYR A 249 9.71 -8.25 -12.06
CA TYR A 249 9.40 -7.04 -11.29
C TYR A 249 10.59 -6.06 -11.30
N CYS A 250 11.78 -6.54 -10.97
CA CYS A 250 12.99 -5.71 -10.91
C CYS A 250 13.37 -5.14 -12.28
N HIS A 251 13.18 -5.92 -13.35
CA HIS A 251 13.37 -5.45 -14.72
C HIS A 251 12.37 -4.35 -15.08
N ALA A 252 11.07 -4.57 -14.85
CA ALA A 252 10.02 -3.58 -15.15
C ALA A 252 10.17 -2.27 -14.35
N LYS A 253 10.77 -2.34 -13.17
CA LYS A 253 11.01 -1.17 -12.29
C LYS A 253 12.41 -0.57 -12.44
N GLY A 254 13.25 -1.05 -13.37
CA GLY A 254 14.60 -0.54 -13.59
C GLY A 254 15.56 -0.77 -12.42
N LEU A 255 15.27 -1.72 -11.52
CA LEU A 255 16.06 -1.97 -10.31
C LEU A 255 17.37 -2.71 -10.61
N LEU A 256 17.42 -3.46 -11.72
CA LEU A 256 18.57 -4.28 -12.12
C LEU A 256 19.82 -3.45 -12.45
N GLN A 257 19.64 -2.18 -12.84
CA GLN A 257 20.74 -1.26 -13.18
C GLN A 257 21.73 -1.05 -12.01
N THR A 258 21.29 -1.29 -10.78
CA THR A 258 22.12 -1.15 -9.57
C THR A 258 23.26 -2.17 -9.52
N VAL A 259 23.06 -3.35 -10.14
CA VAL A 259 23.99 -4.50 -10.04
C VAL A 259 24.43 -5.04 -11.40
N ALA A 260 23.73 -4.70 -12.49
CA ALA A 260 24.07 -5.14 -13.82
C ALA A 260 25.32 -4.42 -14.36
N GLN A 261 26.29 -5.17 -14.87
CA GLN A 261 27.35 -4.63 -15.72
C GLN A 261 26.80 -4.35 -17.12
N SER A 262 27.20 -3.20 -17.69
CA SER A 262 27.01 -2.86 -19.11
C SER A 262 27.82 -3.78 -20.00
#